data_AF-A0A8T4FCB5-F1
#
_entry.id   AF-A0A8T4FCB5-F1
#
_cell.length_a   1.000
_cell.length_b   1.000
_cell.length_c   1.000
_cell.angle_alpha   90.00
_cell.angle_beta   90.00
_cell.angle_gamma   90.00
#
_symmetry.space_group_name_H-M   'P 1'
#
loop_
_entity.id
_entity.type
_entity.pdbx_description
1 polymer ?
#
loop_
_entity_poly.entity_id
_entity_poly.type
_entity_poly.pdbx_seq_one_letter_code
_entity_poly.pdbx_strand_id
1 'polypeptide(L)'
;MIEHDTRPVHLAGVTAHPTGAWALQQARNLIMNLQDHSTARAWKFLIRDRDTKYTTAFDAVFTSLGIRTILTPIRAPRANAIAERWIGSVRR
;
A
#
# COMPACT_ATOMS: atom_id res chain seq x y z
N MET A 1 -2.72 -3.22 -2.22
CA MET A 1 -3.21 -1.91 -1.76
C MET A 1 -4.73 -1.92 -1.83
N ILE A 2 -5.41 -1.30 -0.87
CA ILE A 2 -6.88 -1.26 -0.84
C ILE A 2 -7.32 0.20 -0.96
N GLU A 3 -8.21 0.49 -1.89
CA GLU A 3 -8.83 1.81 -1.96
C GLU A 3 -9.71 2.06 -0.74
N HIS A 4 -9.55 3.24 -0.12
CA HIS A 4 -10.24 3.53 1.12
C HIS A 4 -11.77 3.65 0.94
N ASP A 5 -12.23 4.20 -0.17
CA ASP A 5 -13.66 4.49 -0.35
C ASP A 5 -14.41 3.25 -0.89
N THR A 6 -14.01 2.84 -2.09
CA THR A 6 -14.64 1.83 -2.94
C THR A 6 -14.26 0.39 -2.57
N ARG A 7 -13.19 0.20 -1.78
CA ARG A 7 -12.64 -1.11 -1.36
C ARG A 7 -12.06 -2.06 -2.43
N PRO A 8 -11.84 -1.73 -3.72
CA PRO A 8 -11.09 -2.62 -4.60
C PRO A 8 -9.68 -2.84 -4.08
N VAL A 9 -9.19 -4.05 -4.32
CA VAL A 9 -7.85 -4.47 -3.89
C VAL A 9 -6.95 -4.65 -5.09
N HIS A 10 -5.84 -3.92 -5.07
CA HIS A 10 -4.76 -3.98 -6.03
C HIS A 10 -3.68 -4.92 -5.50
N LEU A 11 -3.58 -6.11 -6.09
CA LEU A 11 -2.54 -7.09 -5.73
C LEU A 11 -1.24 -6.70 -6.43
N ALA A 12 -0.19 -6.43 -5.65
CA ALA A 12 1.12 -6.11 -6.22
C ALA A 12 1.94 -7.37 -6.57
N GLY A 13 1.88 -8.39 -5.70
CA GLY A 13 2.55 -9.68 -5.86
C GLY A 13 2.46 -10.54 -4.60
N VAL A 14 2.93 -11.78 -4.67
CA VAL A 14 2.91 -12.75 -3.56
C VAL A 14 4.31 -13.33 -3.36
N THR A 15 4.76 -13.45 -2.11
CA THR A 15 6.02 -14.14 -1.74
C THR A 15 5.90 -14.73 -0.34
N ALA A 16 6.61 -15.83 -0.09
CA ALA A 16 6.74 -16.40 1.26
C ALA A 16 7.68 -15.58 2.16
N HIS A 17 8.60 -14.80 1.56
CA HIS A 17 9.65 -14.08 2.28
C HIS A 17 9.63 -12.59 1.90
N PRO A 18 8.67 -11.80 2.42
CA PRO A 18 8.59 -10.39 2.09
C PRO A 18 9.76 -9.63 2.74
N THR A 19 10.58 -8.99 1.92
CA THR A 19 11.68 -8.11 2.35
C THR A 19 11.41 -6.66 1.94
N GLY A 20 12.17 -5.72 2.50
CA GLY A 20 12.06 -4.31 2.09
C GLY A 20 12.40 -4.08 0.61
N ALA A 21 13.38 -4.80 0.06
CA ALA A 21 13.72 -4.74 -1.36
C ALA A 21 12.59 -5.29 -2.23
N TRP A 22 11.98 -6.40 -1.80
CA TRP A 22 10.82 -6.95 -2.50
C TRP A 22 9.63 -5.98 -2.46
N ALA A 23 9.31 -5.42 -1.30
CA ALA A 23 8.23 -4.45 -1.14
C ALA A 23 8.45 -3.20 -2.01
N LEU A 24 9.68 -2.70 -2.08
CA LEU A 24 10.07 -1.60 -2.97
C LEU A 24 9.78 -1.93 -4.44
N GLN A 25 10.14 -3.14 -4.89
CA GLN A 25 9.85 -3.54 -6.27
C GLN A 25 8.34 -3.64 -6.51
N GLN A 26 7.57 -4.14 -5.54
CA GLN A 26 6.12 -4.17 -5.62
C GLN A 26 5.50 -2.76 -5.73
N ALA A 27 6.06 -1.76 -5.03
CA ALA A 27 5.62 -0.37 -5.15
C ALA A 27 5.85 0.18 -6.57
N ARG A 28 7.01 -0.09 -7.17
CA ARG A 28 7.33 0.34 -8.54
C ARG A 28 6.38 -0.28 -9.55
N ASN A 29 6.17 -1.59 -9.45
CA ASN A 29 5.25 -2.33 -10.32
C ASN A 29 3.82 -1.77 -10.21
N LEU A 30 3.36 -1.49 -8.98
CA LEU A 30 2.04 -0.92 -8.74
C LEU A 30 1.89 0.46 -9.39
N ILE A 31 2.90 1.32 -9.26
CA ILE A 31 2.85 2.66 -9.86
C ILE A 31 2.81 2.62 -11.38
N MET A 32 3.61 1.74 -12.02
CA MET A 32 3.54 1.57 -13.47
C MET A 32 2.11 1.21 -13.91
N ASN A 33 1.48 0.24 -13.23
CA ASN A 33 0.09 -0.13 -13.52
C ASN A 33 -0.89 1.02 -13.26
N LEU A 34 -0.68 1.83 -12.21
CA LEU A 34 -1.57 2.95 -11.88
C LEU A 34 -1.46 4.12 -12.87
N GLN A 35 -0.28 4.35 -13.46
CA GLN A 35 -0.07 5.37 -14.49
C GLN A 35 -0.79 5.01 -15.80
N ASP A 36 -0.84 3.73 -16.17
CA ASP A 36 -1.61 3.29 -17.34
C ASP A 36 -3.12 3.49 -17.19
N HIS A 37 -3.62 3.55 -15.94
CA HIS A 37 -5.03 3.77 -15.60
C HIS A 37 -5.34 5.25 -15.23
N SER A 38 -4.36 6.16 -15.32
CA SER A 38 -4.45 7.51 -14.74
C SER A 38 -5.12 8.56 -15.63
N THR A 39 -6.30 8.28 -16.17
CA THR A 39 -7.12 9.32 -16.81
C THR A 39 -8.10 10.02 -15.87
N ALA A 40 -8.29 9.59 -14.60
CA ALA A 40 -9.27 10.27 -13.71
C ALA A 40 -9.08 10.24 -12.18
N ARG A 41 -8.15 9.46 -11.58
CA ARG A 41 -8.03 9.38 -10.10
C ARG A 41 -6.62 9.74 -9.62
N ALA A 42 -6.44 10.98 -9.17
CA ALA A 42 -5.24 11.37 -8.45
C ALA A 42 -5.25 10.77 -7.04
N TRP A 43 -4.42 9.76 -6.81
CA TRP A 43 -4.15 9.21 -5.48
C TRP A 43 -3.50 10.30 -4.63
N LYS A 44 -4.04 10.57 -3.43
CA LYS A 44 -3.54 11.66 -2.55
C LYS A 44 -2.73 11.15 -1.37
N PHE A 45 -3.15 10.00 -0.82
CA PHE A 45 -2.60 9.47 0.40
C PHE A 45 -2.32 7.97 0.27
N LEU A 46 -1.17 7.56 0.77
CA LEU A 46 -0.88 6.17 1.11
C LEU A 46 -1.02 6.02 2.62
N ILE A 47 -1.96 5.18 3.08
CA ILE A 47 -2.06 4.81 4.49
C ILE A 47 -1.44 3.44 4.66
N ARG A 48 -0.46 3.32 5.55
CA ARG A 48 0.19 2.04 5.88
C ARG A 48 0.47 1.91 7.37
N ASP A 49 0.66 0.68 7.83
CA ASP A 49 1.20 0.43 9.16
C ASP A 49 2.71 0.70 9.21
N ARG A 50 3.29 0.45 10.39
CA ARG A 50 4.72 0.66 10.66
C ARG A 50 5.58 -0.60 10.42
N ASP A 51 5.12 -1.55 9.62
CA ASP A 51 5.93 -2.74 9.34
C ASP A 51 7.27 -2.35 8.70
N THR A 52 8.35 -2.97 9.17
CA THR A 52 9.73 -2.64 8.81
C THR A 52 10.06 -2.91 7.34
N LYS A 53 9.26 -3.73 6.64
CA LYS A 53 9.39 -3.92 5.19
C LYS A 53 9.05 -2.66 4.39
N TYR A 54 8.28 -1.73 4.95
CA TYR A 54 7.98 -0.45 4.31
C TYR A 54 9.05 0.59 4.64
N THR A 55 10.13 0.55 3.85
CA THR A 55 11.32 1.40 4.02
C THR A 55 11.10 2.82 3.49
N THR A 56 12.02 3.73 3.81
CA THR A 56 12.05 5.08 3.22
C THR A 56 12.08 5.05 1.69
N ALA A 57 12.81 4.09 1.11
CA ALA A 57 12.86 3.91 -0.34
C ALA A 57 11.49 3.52 -0.91
N PHE A 58 10.72 2.70 -0.19
CA PHE A 58 9.35 2.37 -0.57
C PHE A 58 8.45 3.61 -0.56
N ASP A 59 8.52 4.44 0.47
CA ASP A 59 7.73 5.68 0.57
C ASP A 59 8.13 6.71 -0.50
N ALA A 60 9.41 6.76 -0.88
CA ALA A 60 9.91 7.65 -1.92
C ALA A 60 9.29 7.39 -3.30
N VAL A 61 8.92 6.14 -3.59
CA VAL A 61 8.25 5.76 -4.84
C VAL A 61 6.86 6.41 -4.96
N PHE A 62 6.12 6.53 -3.85
CA PHE A 62 4.83 7.23 -3.84
C PHE A 62 5.01 8.75 -3.77
N THR A 63 6.01 9.21 -3.01
CA THR A 63 6.31 10.65 -2.87
C THR A 63 6.68 11.28 -4.20
N SER A 64 7.37 10.56 -5.10
CA SER A 64 7.70 11.07 -6.45
C SER A 64 6.47 11.33 -7.33
N LEU A 65 5.32 10.75 -6.99
CA LEU A 65 4.02 11.02 -7.62
C LEU A 65 3.18 12.07 -6.87
N GLY A 66 3.73 12.72 -5.84
CA GLY A 66 3.00 13.65 -4.99
C GLY A 66 2.02 12.97 -4.00
N ILE A 67 2.12 11.65 -3.81
CA ILE A 67 1.30 10.91 -2.85
C ILE A 67 1.93 11.03 -1.46
N ARG A 68 1.17 11.50 -0.48
CA ARG A 68 1.63 11.63 0.90
C ARG A 68 1.45 10.33 1.68
N THR A 69 2.52 9.82 2.28
CA THR A 69 2.45 8.68 3.21
C THR A 69 1.94 9.11 4.59
N ILE A 70 0.97 8.37 5.11
CA ILE A 70 0.40 8.49 6.44
C ILE A 70 0.61 7.15 7.16
N LEU A 71 1.25 7.19 8.33
CA LEU A 71 1.42 6.02 9.17
C LEU A 71 0.22 5.87 10.11
N THR A 72 -0.27 4.64 10.29
CA THR A 72 -1.29 4.37 11.30
C THR A 72 -0.77 4.74 12.70
N PRO A 73 -1.60 5.26 13.63
CA PRO A 73 -1.16 5.57 14.99
C PRO A 73 -0.69 4.32 15.74
N ILE A 74 0.26 4.49 16.67
CA ILE A 74 0.77 3.40 17.51
C ILE A 74 -0.40 2.90 18.38
N ARG A 75 -0.58 1.58 18.49
CA ARG A 75 -1.64 0.95 19.32
C ARG A 75 -3.07 1.36 18.94
N ALA A 76 -3.31 1.71 17.68
CA ALA A 76 -4.64 2.01 17.16
C ALA A 76 -5.11 0.92 16.15
N PRO A 77 -5.61 -0.24 16.61
CA PRO A 77 -5.99 -1.35 15.73
C PRO A 77 -7.07 -0.97 14.70
N ARG A 78 -7.93 -0.01 15.04
CA ARG A 78 -8.97 0.51 14.14
C ARG A 78 -8.40 1.24 12.92
N ALA A 79 -7.21 1.82 13.01
CA ALA A 79 -6.60 2.56 11.91
C ALA A 79 -6.09 1.64 10.77
N ASN A 80 -5.84 0.35 11.06
CA ASN A 80 -5.49 -0.66 10.04
C ASN A 80 -6.64 -1.64 9.74
N ALA A 81 -7.82 -1.46 10.34
CA ALA A 81 -8.88 -2.47 10.35
C ALA A 81 -9.39 -2.86 8.96
N ILE A 82 -9.32 -1.94 7.98
CA ILE A 82 -9.69 -2.22 6.59
C ILE A 82 -8.77 -3.30 6.00
N ALA A 83 -7.46 -3.12 6.15
CA ALA A 83 -6.47 -4.06 5.63
C ALA A 83 -6.53 -5.39 6.38
N GLU A 84 -6.55 -5.34 7.72
CA GLU A 84 -6.63 -6.55 8.57
C GLU A 84 -7.88 -7.37 8.29
N ARG A 85 -9.05 -6.73 8.13
CA ARG A 85 -10.29 -7.43 7.83
C ARG A 85 -10.22 -8.12 6.47
N TRP A 86 -9.67 -7.46 5.46
CA TRP A 86 -9.50 -8.07 4.14
C TRP A 86 -8.53 -9.26 4.19
N ILE A 87 -7.37 -9.11 4.85
CA ILE A 87 -6.40 -10.20 5.05
C ILE A 87 -7.06 -11.39 5.76
N GLY A 88 -7.85 -11.13 6.80
CA GLY A 88 -8.59 -12.16 7.52
C GLY A 88 -9.61 -12.89 6.65
N SER A 89 -10.25 -12.20 5.70
CA SER A 89 -11.16 -12.84 4.74
C SER A 89 -10.45 -13.74 3.72
N VAL A 90 -9.24 -13.39 3.29
CA VAL A 90 -8.46 -14.20 2.33
C VAL A 90 -7.86 -15.46 2.99
N ARG A 91 -7.65 -15.42 4.31
CA ARG A 91 -7.05 -16.54 5.07
C ARG A 91 -8.05 -17.62 5.50
N ARG A 92 -9.35 -17.36 5.42
CA ARG A 92 -10.40 -18.34 5.75
C ARG A 92 -10.79 -19.13 4.50
#